data_AF-A0A4R4QQ99-F1
#
_entry.id   AF-A0A4R4QQ99-F1
#
_cell.length_a   1.000
_cell.length_b   1.000
_cell.length_c   1.000
_cell.angle_alpha   90.00
_cell.angle_beta   90.00
_cell.angle_gamma   90.00
#
_symmetry.space_group_name_H-M   'P 1'
#
loop_
_entity.id
_entity.type
_entity.pdbx_description
1 polymer ?
#
loop_
_entity_poly.entity_id
_entity_poly.type
_entity_poly.pdbx_seq_one_letter_code
_entity_poly.pdbx_strand_id
1 'polypeptide(L)'
;MPRPPAGPGPRGPAGAERARAWTLDRLEFVRSRLRDAAAGVRSGGEGAAALRGVLGHLAEWTRWQAAAVRAAATGEEPVLAGRRPRFPEGFDREMPFDARERMIQDAMALRSLGELARDLQEVLEAVGHWAAGCDDALWEAELPDPRPYGPPGPPRPLADLLAGWRGPLAHIEWHLDRLTDEPPPRPSDDDEDVWVVDRCPLQA
;
A
#
# COMPACT_ATOMS: atom_id res chain seq x y z
N MET A 1 19.19 -22.49 15.43
CA MET A 1 18.59 -21.46 16.32
C MET A 1 17.37 -20.91 15.63
N PRO A 2 16.15 -20.99 16.18
CA PRO A 2 15.01 -20.29 15.61
C PRO A 2 15.24 -18.77 15.67
N ARG A 3 14.86 -18.06 14.62
CA ARG A 3 14.98 -16.60 14.50
C ARG A 3 14.11 -15.94 15.58
N PRO A 4 14.62 -14.94 16.34
CA PRO A 4 13.82 -14.21 17.31
C PRO A 4 12.60 -13.57 16.65
N PRO A 5 11.45 -13.46 17.36
CA PRO A 5 10.30 -12.71 16.84
C PRO A 5 10.75 -11.28 16.51
N ALA A 6 10.29 -10.77 15.37
CA ALA A 6 10.54 -9.39 14.99
C ALA A 6 10.01 -8.47 16.10
N GLY A 7 10.90 -7.67 16.69
CA GLY A 7 10.49 -6.62 17.64
C GLY A 7 9.52 -5.65 16.96
N PRO A 8 8.71 -4.91 17.75
CA PRO A 8 7.84 -3.89 17.18
C PRO A 8 8.71 -2.91 16.40
N GLY A 9 8.35 -2.69 15.13
CA GLY A 9 8.99 -1.67 14.31
C GLY A 9 8.91 -0.28 14.98
N PRO A 10 9.57 0.74 14.42
CA PRO A 10 9.52 2.09 14.97
C PRO A 10 8.06 2.52 15.13
N ARG A 11 7.64 2.77 16.37
CA ARG A 11 6.33 3.33 16.70
C ARG A 11 6.25 4.75 16.16
N GLY A 12 5.08 5.14 15.66
CA GLY A 12 4.77 6.50 15.24
C GLY A 12 5.02 7.53 16.35
N PRO A 13 5.18 8.81 15.99
CA PRO A 13 5.49 9.83 16.98
C PRO A 13 4.29 10.07 17.91
N ALA A 14 4.59 10.35 19.19
CA ALA A 14 3.57 10.59 20.21
C ALA A 14 2.93 11.98 20.08
N GLY A 15 1.62 12.05 20.30
CA GLY A 15 0.79 13.27 20.26
C GLY A 15 0.18 13.52 18.88
N ALA A 16 -1.09 13.95 18.87
CA ALA A 16 -1.90 14.05 17.65
C ALA A 16 -1.25 14.88 16.53
N GLU A 17 -0.79 16.09 16.88
CA GLU A 17 -0.15 17.00 15.92
C GLU A 17 1.08 16.37 15.25
N ARG A 18 1.95 15.73 16.04
CA ARG A 18 3.19 15.11 15.53
C ARG A 18 2.88 13.87 14.69
N ALA A 19 1.93 13.05 15.13
CA ALA A 19 1.45 11.86 14.41
C ALA A 19 0.88 12.22 13.03
N ARG A 20 0.03 13.26 12.98
CA ARG A 20 -0.52 13.81 11.75
C ARG A 20 0.58 14.35 10.85
N ALA A 21 1.43 15.25 11.36
CA ALA A 21 2.49 15.88 10.59
C ALA A 21 3.43 14.84 9.95
N TRP A 22 3.89 13.86 10.74
CA TRP A 22 4.75 12.78 10.26
C TRP A 22 4.09 11.93 9.18
N THR A 23 2.79 11.64 9.31
CA THR A 23 2.05 10.86 8.30
C THR A 23 1.88 11.64 7.00
N LEU A 24 1.57 12.94 7.08
CA LEU A 24 1.44 13.81 5.91
C LEU A 24 2.78 14.03 5.19
N ASP A 25 3.87 14.22 5.93
CA ASP A 25 5.21 14.34 5.36
C ASP A 25 5.61 13.08 4.60
N ARG A 26 5.31 11.90 5.17
CA ARG A 26 5.58 10.61 4.55
C ARG A 26 4.71 10.36 3.31
N LEU A 27 3.47 10.85 3.33
CA LEU A 27 2.58 10.82 2.17
C LEU A 27 3.13 11.68 1.02
N GLU A 28 3.57 12.91 1.30
CA GLU A 28 4.19 13.78 0.29
C GLU A 28 5.48 13.19 -0.26
N PHE A 29 6.30 12.56 0.59
CA PHE A 29 7.49 11.83 0.18
C PHE A 29 7.15 10.71 -0.82
N VAL A 30 6.18 9.86 -0.50
CA VAL A 30 5.70 8.79 -1.38
C VAL A 30 5.18 9.35 -2.71
N ARG A 31 4.37 10.42 -2.66
CA ARG A 31 3.85 11.07 -3.88
C ARG A 31 4.97 11.61 -4.76
N SER A 32 6.04 12.15 -4.17
CA SER A 32 7.24 12.58 -4.91
C SER A 32 7.90 11.39 -5.60
N ARG A 33 8.20 10.32 -4.86
CA ARG A 33 8.86 9.13 -5.41
C ARG A 33 8.07 8.48 -6.55
N LEU A 34 6.73 8.45 -6.45
CA LEU A 34 5.87 7.96 -7.52
C LEU A 34 5.96 8.82 -8.79
N ARG A 35 6.04 10.15 -8.65
CA ARG A 35 6.23 11.05 -9.80
C ARG A 35 7.58 10.81 -10.46
N ASP A 36 8.63 10.63 -9.66
CA ASP A 36 9.99 10.38 -10.15
C ASP A 36 10.08 9.02 -10.88
N ALA A 37 9.52 7.96 -10.29
CA ALA A 37 9.46 6.64 -10.92
C ALA A 37 8.69 6.67 -12.25
N ALA A 38 7.52 7.33 -12.28
CA ALA A 38 6.74 7.48 -13.50
C ALA A 38 7.46 8.34 -14.56
N ALA A 39 8.27 9.32 -14.16
CA ALA A 39 9.07 10.13 -15.07
C ALA A 39 10.25 9.35 -15.66
N GLY A 40 10.98 8.59 -14.84
CA GLY A 40 12.14 7.80 -15.28
C GLY A 40 11.82 6.76 -16.35
N VAL A 41 10.60 6.21 -16.34
CA VAL A 41 10.16 5.27 -17.38
C VAL A 41 9.80 5.97 -18.70
N ARG A 42 9.28 7.20 -18.67
CA ARG A 42 8.96 7.96 -19.90
C ARG A 42 10.20 8.26 -20.74
N SER A 43 11.39 8.26 -20.14
CA SER A 43 12.67 8.39 -20.82
C SER A 43 13.18 7.10 -21.49
N GLY A 44 12.41 6.00 -21.50
CA GLY A 44 12.69 4.81 -22.32
C GLY A 44 13.38 3.64 -21.60
N GLY A 45 13.21 3.48 -20.29
CA GLY A 45 13.76 2.33 -19.54
C GLY A 45 12.92 1.05 -19.63
N GLU A 46 13.56 -0.12 -19.55
CA GLU A 46 12.94 -1.46 -19.53
C GLU A 46 11.94 -1.67 -18.37
N GLY A 47 11.99 -0.83 -17.33
CA GLY A 47 11.13 -0.89 -16.14
C GLY A 47 9.64 -0.56 -16.34
N ALA A 48 9.19 -0.28 -17.55
CA ALA A 48 7.81 0.17 -17.81
C ALA A 48 6.73 -0.87 -17.50
N ALA A 49 6.97 -2.13 -17.86
CA ALA A 49 6.03 -3.22 -17.61
C ALA A 49 6.00 -3.59 -16.12
N ALA A 50 7.18 -3.66 -15.48
CA ALA A 50 7.30 -3.91 -14.05
C ALA A 50 6.61 -2.82 -13.23
N LEU A 51 6.87 -1.54 -13.54
CA LEU A 51 6.22 -0.42 -12.86
C LEU A 51 4.70 -0.43 -13.09
N ARG A 52 4.22 -0.81 -14.27
CA ARG A 52 2.76 -0.93 -14.53
C ARG A 52 2.10 -1.93 -13.58
N GLY A 53 2.66 -3.13 -13.49
CA GLY A 53 2.07 -4.16 -12.64
C GLY A 53 2.16 -3.78 -11.14
N VAL A 54 3.28 -3.18 -10.71
CA VAL A 54 3.44 -2.65 -9.34
C VAL A 54 2.43 -1.55 -9.04
N LEU A 55 2.22 -0.58 -9.95
CA LEU A 55 1.24 0.49 -9.73
C LEU A 55 -0.19 -0.05 -9.68
N GLY A 56 -0.51 -1.07 -10.47
CA GLY A 56 -1.79 -1.78 -10.41
C GLY A 56 -2.07 -2.39 -9.05
N HIS A 57 -1.11 -3.18 -8.58
CA HIS A 57 -1.10 -3.78 -7.25
C HIS A 57 -1.25 -2.72 -6.15
N LEU A 58 -0.38 -1.71 -6.15
CA LEU A 58 -0.36 -0.66 -5.15
C LEU A 58 -1.66 0.15 -5.14
N ALA A 59 -2.24 0.48 -6.30
CA ALA A 59 -3.48 1.25 -6.36
C ALA A 59 -4.65 0.54 -5.69
N GLU A 60 -4.83 -0.77 -5.94
CA GLU A 60 -5.93 -1.52 -5.33
C GLU A 60 -5.70 -1.82 -3.86
N TRP A 61 -4.49 -2.28 -3.49
CA TRP A 61 -4.20 -2.63 -2.10
C TRP A 61 -4.16 -1.41 -1.18
N THR A 62 -3.62 -0.27 -1.66
CA THR A 62 -3.69 1.02 -0.92
C THR A 62 -5.13 1.45 -0.73
N ARG A 63 -5.97 1.34 -1.78
CA ARG A 63 -7.39 1.70 -1.74
C ARG A 63 -8.14 0.87 -0.71
N TRP A 64 -7.95 -0.45 -0.74
CA TRP A 64 -8.56 -1.36 0.23
C TRP A 64 -8.09 -1.03 1.66
N GLN A 65 -6.77 -0.92 1.88
CA GLN A 65 -6.21 -0.74 3.22
C GLN A 65 -6.60 0.62 3.82
N ALA A 66 -6.56 1.70 3.02
CA ALA A 66 -7.00 3.02 3.46
C ALA A 66 -8.48 3.03 3.85
N ALA A 67 -9.34 2.41 3.05
CA ALA A 67 -10.76 2.30 3.36
C ALA A 67 -11.02 1.47 4.62
N ALA A 68 -10.28 0.37 4.81
CA ALA A 68 -10.40 -0.47 5.98
C ALA A 68 -9.90 0.21 7.26
N VAL A 69 -8.80 0.98 7.19
CA VAL A 69 -8.31 1.80 8.30
C VAL A 69 -9.33 2.88 8.66
N ARG A 70 -9.91 3.55 7.66
CA ARG A 70 -10.96 4.54 7.90
C ARG A 70 -12.19 3.91 8.53
N ALA A 71 -12.65 2.76 8.04
CA ALA A 71 -13.77 2.02 8.62
C ALA A 71 -13.49 1.62 10.08
N ALA A 72 -12.28 1.15 10.39
CA ALA A 72 -11.87 0.86 11.77
C ALA A 72 -11.85 2.12 12.65
N ALA A 73 -11.50 3.29 12.08
CA ALA A 73 -11.47 4.56 12.79
C ALA A 73 -12.87 5.14 13.07
N THR A 74 -13.82 4.97 12.14
CA THR A 74 -15.14 5.62 12.20
C THR A 74 -16.28 4.69 12.60
N GLY A 75 -16.08 3.37 12.51
CA GLY A 75 -17.14 2.38 12.65
C GLY A 75 -18.12 2.35 11.45
N GLU A 76 -17.79 3.03 10.35
CA GLU A 76 -18.59 3.06 9.13
C GLU A 76 -18.17 1.95 8.15
N GLU A 77 -19.01 1.69 7.14
CA GLU A 77 -18.65 0.79 6.04
C GLU A 77 -17.45 1.32 5.23
N PRO A 78 -16.52 0.45 4.77
CA PRO A 78 -15.38 0.86 3.97
C PRO A 78 -15.79 1.52 2.65
N VAL A 79 -15.40 2.77 2.45
CA VAL A 79 -15.58 3.50 1.19
C VAL A 79 -14.26 3.57 0.44
N LEU A 80 -14.21 2.89 -0.71
CA LEU A 80 -13.02 2.85 -1.57
C LEU A 80 -12.82 4.18 -2.32
N ALA A 81 -11.63 4.76 -2.20
CA ALA A 81 -11.29 6.04 -2.82
C ALA A 81 -10.84 5.91 -4.29
N GLY A 82 -10.94 7.03 -5.02
CA GLY A 82 -10.45 7.18 -6.39
C GLY A 82 -11.25 6.39 -7.43
N ARG A 83 -10.74 6.36 -8.66
CA ARG A 83 -11.37 5.63 -9.76
C ARG A 83 -10.94 4.17 -9.76
N ARG A 84 -11.76 3.32 -9.12
CA ARG A 84 -11.53 1.88 -9.12
C ARG A 84 -11.69 1.31 -10.54
N PRO A 85 -10.77 0.45 -11.01
CA PRO A 85 -10.92 -0.28 -12.27
C PRO A 85 -12.19 -1.13 -12.28
N ARG A 86 -12.71 -1.43 -13.47
CA ARG A 86 -13.80 -2.41 -13.62
C ARG A 86 -13.22 -3.81 -13.51
N PHE A 87 -13.36 -4.42 -12.34
CA PHE A 87 -12.99 -5.80 -12.13
C PHE A 87 -14.12 -6.77 -12.57
N PRO A 88 -13.77 -8.02 -12.93
CA PRO A 88 -14.78 -9.02 -13.29
C PRO A 88 -15.67 -9.41 -12.10
N GLU A 89 -16.80 -10.06 -12.40
CA GLU A 89 -17.73 -10.53 -11.37
C GLU A 89 -17.01 -11.42 -10.35
N GLY A 90 -17.32 -11.23 -9.07
CA GLY A 90 -16.75 -12.02 -7.99
C GLY A 90 -15.47 -11.44 -7.40
N PHE A 91 -14.88 -10.39 -7.97
CA PHE A 91 -13.67 -9.74 -7.44
C PHE A 91 -13.79 -9.34 -5.96
N ASP A 92 -14.96 -8.81 -5.58
CA ASP A 92 -15.25 -8.36 -4.22
C ASP A 92 -15.62 -9.50 -3.26
N ARG A 93 -15.74 -10.75 -3.76
CA ARG A 93 -15.96 -11.91 -2.90
C ARG A 93 -14.66 -12.32 -2.22
N GLU A 94 -14.80 -13.04 -1.11
CA GLU A 94 -13.66 -13.67 -0.45
C GLU A 94 -12.98 -14.66 -1.41
N MET A 95 -11.66 -14.53 -1.54
CA MET A 95 -10.84 -15.40 -2.38
C MET A 95 -9.38 -15.36 -1.92
N PRO A 96 -8.56 -16.37 -2.27
CA PRO A 96 -7.14 -16.35 -1.98
C PRO A 96 -6.43 -15.13 -2.60
N PHE A 97 -5.37 -14.66 -1.95
CA PHE A 97 -4.54 -13.53 -2.41
C PHE A 97 -4.12 -13.69 -3.87
N ASP A 98 -3.54 -14.82 -4.24
CA ASP A 98 -3.03 -15.03 -5.60
C ASP A 98 -4.14 -14.96 -6.66
N ALA A 99 -5.35 -15.40 -6.32
CA ALA A 99 -6.49 -15.33 -7.22
C ALA A 99 -6.92 -13.87 -7.44
N ARG A 100 -7.00 -13.08 -6.36
CA ARG A 100 -7.31 -11.66 -6.44
C ARG A 100 -6.23 -10.89 -7.18
N GLU A 101 -4.96 -11.17 -6.88
CA GLU A 101 -3.83 -10.50 -7.51
C GLU A 101 -3.78 -10.77 -9.01
N ARG A 102 -4.04 -12.01 -9.46
CA ARG A 102 -4.19 -12.30 -10.89
C ARG A 102 -5.28 -11.46 -11.54
N MET A 103 -6.46 -11.35 -10.92
CA MET A 103 -7.54 -10.50 -11.44
C MET A 103 -7.15 -9.01 -11.47
N ILE A 104 -6.34 -8.53 -10.51
CA ILE A 104 -5.78 -7.18 -10.52
C ILE A 104 -4.86 -6.99 -11.72
N GLN A 105 -3.89 -7.89 -11.90
CA GLN A 105 -2.91 -7.80 -12.99
C GLN A 105 -3.58 -7.90 -14.36
N ASP A 106 -4.56 -8.80 -14.53
CA ASP A 106 -5.34 -8.94 -15.76
C ASP A 106 -6.08 -7.65 -16.12
N ALA A 107 -6.72 -7.00 -15.14
CA ALA A 107 -7.43 -5.74 -15.35
C ALA A 107 -6.47 -4.57 -15.66
N MET A 108 -5.20 -4.66 -15.25
CA MET A 108 -4.18 -3.64 -15.51
C MET A 108 -3.42 -3.84 -16.82
N ALA A 109 -3.38 -5.05 -17.37
CA ALA A 109 -2.56 -5.41 -18.52
C ALA A 109 -2.79 -4.47 -19.73
N LEU A 110 -4.03 -4.04 -19.94
CA LEU A 110 -4.44 -3.18 -21.06
C LEU A 110 -4.36 -1.67 -20.75
N ARG A 111 -4.03 -1.28 -19.52
CA ARG A 111 -4.04 0.12 -19.08
C ARG A 111 -2.68 0.77 -19.23
N SER A 112 -2.69 2.06 -19.53
CA SER A 112 -1.46 2.83 -19.64
C SER A 112 -0.84 3.08 -18.27
N LEU A 113 0.49 3.22 -18.23
CA LEU A 113 1.22 3.58 -17.02
C LEU A 113 0.69 4.88 -16.38
N GLY A 114 0.36 5.87 -17.21
CA GLY A 114 -0.16 7.16 -16.75
C GLY A 114 -1.54 7.07 -16.11
N GLU A 115 -2.38 6.13 -16.53
CA GLU A 115 -3.66 5.85 -15.88
C GLU A 115 -3.44 5.22 -14.50
N LEU A 116 -2.58 4.20 -14.39
CA LEU A 116 -2.33 3.55 -13.10
C LEU A 116 -1.66 4.48 -12.09
N ALA A 117 -0.71 5.30 -12.55
CA ALA A 117 -0.10 6.34 -11.72
C ALA A 117 -1.15 7.34 -11.21
N ARG A 118 -2.10 7.73 -12.07
CA ARG A 118 -3.19 8.63 -11.67
C ARG A 118 -4.11 7.99 -10.63
N ASP A 119 -4.48 6.72 -10.82
CA ASP A 119 -5.37 6.03 -9.88
C ASP A 119 -4.74 5.93 -8.48
N LEU A 120 -3.44 5.59 -8.39
CA LEU A 120 -2.74 5.57 -7.11
C LEU A 120 -2.64 6.98 -6.49
N GLN A 121 -2.37 8.01 -7.30
CA GLN A 121 -2.32 9.39 -6.81
C GLN A 121 -3.67 9.88 -6.27
N GLU A 122 -4.79 9.53 -6.91
CA GLU A 122 -6.13 9.85 -6.41
C GLU A 122 -6.43 9.20 -5.06
N VAL A 123 -5.98 7.95 -4.87
CA VAL A 123 -6.11 7.24 -3.58
C VAL A 123 -5.26 7.94 -2.52
N LEU A 124 -4.01 8.28 -2.82
CA LEU A 124 -3.12 8.98 -1.89
C LEU A 124 -3.64 10.38 -1.55
N GLU A 125 -4.21 11.11 -2.50
CA GLU A 125 -4.83 12.40 -2.26
C GLU A 125 -6.02 12.28 -1.30
N ALA A 126 -6.87 11.26 -1.48
CA ALA A 126 -7.97 10.99 -0.56
C ALA A 126 -7.49 10.63 0.85
N VAL A 127 -6.42 9.81 0.96
CA VAL A 127 -5.77 9.50 2.25
C VAL A 127 -5.24 10.77 2.91
N GLY A 128 -4.56 11.63 2.16
CA GLY A 128 -4.01 12.88 2.67
C GLY A 128 -5.11 13.83 3.14
N HIS A 129 -6.19 13.97 2.37
CA HIS A 129 -7.33 14.81 2.75
C HIS A 129 -7.98 14.31 4.05
N TRP A 130 -8.20 13.00 4.16
CA TRP A 130 -8.76 12.42 5.39
C TRP A 130 -7.82 12.58 6.58
N ALA A 131 -6.52 12.25 6.44
CA ALA A 131 -5.54 12.38 7.51
C ALA A 131 -5.38 13.84 7.98
N ALA A 132 -5.41 14.81 7.07
CA ALA A 132 -5.35 16.22 7.42
C ALA A 132 -6.60 16.71 8.17
N GLY A 133 -7.78 16.14 7.87
CA GLY A 133 -9.06 16.58 8.41
C GLY A 133 -9.64 15.75 9.55
N CYS A 134 -9.05 14.60 9.90
CA CYS A 134 -9.60 13.73 10.95
C CYS A 134 -9.27 14.23 12.36
N ASP A 135 -10.16 13.95 13.30
CA ASP A 135 -10.12 14.44 14.69
C ASP A 135 -8.82 14.06 15.42
N ASP A 136 -8.30 14.95 16.27
CA ASP A 136 -7.07 14.71 17.04
C ASP A 136 -7.19 13.44 17.93
N ALA A 137 -8.38 13.14 18.45
CA ALA A 137 -8.60 11.93 19.25
C ALA A 137 -8.31 10.63 18.49
N LEU A 138 -8.50 10.61 17.17
CA LEU A 138 -8.15 9.44 16.34
C LEU A 138 -6.64 9.24 16.23
N TRP A 139 -5.86 10.32 16.31
CA TRP A 139 -4.40 10.24 16.32
C TRP A 139 -3.83 9.80 17.67
N GLU A 140 -4.59 9.98 18.75
CA GLU A 140 -4.23 9.54 20.10
C GLU A 140 -4.68 8.11 20.42
N ALA A 141 -5.74 7.63 19.75
CA ALA A 141 -6.28 6.30 19.94
C ALA A 141 -5.49 5.21 19.19
N GLU A 142 -5.61 3.98 19.70
CA GLU A 142 -5.24 2.78 18.96
C GLU A 142 -6.48 2.20 18.27
N LEU A 143 -6.32 1.78 17.01
CA LEU A 143 -7.36 1.22 16.18
C LEU A 143 -7.03 -0.25 15.83
N PRO A 144 -8.03 -1.13 15.69
CA PRO A 144 -7.80 -2.49 15.19
C PRO A 144 -7.05 -2.47 13.85
N ASP A 145 -6.03 -3.31 13.72
CA ASP A 145 -5.23 -3.41 12.48
C ASP A 145 -6.01 -4.20 11.42
N PRO A 146 -6.58 -3.56 10.38
CA PRO A 146 -7.40 -4.27 9.42
C PRO A 146 -6.54 -5.22 8.58
N ARG A 147 -7.00 -6.45 8.41
CA ARG A 147 -6.34 -7.46 7.58
C ARG A 147 -7.23 -7.85 6.41
N PRO A 148 -6.67 -8.03 5.21
CA PRO A 148 -7.45 -8.41 4.04
C PRO A 148 -7.98 -9.83 4.12
N TYR A 149 -7.33 -10.65 4.95
CA TYR A 149 -7.66 -12.03 5.22
C TYR A 149 -7.65 -12.28 6.71
N GLY A 150 -8.72 -12.94 7.20
CA GLY A 150 -8.85 -13.29 8.60
C GLY A 150 -9.26 -12.12 9.51
N PRO A 151 -9.22 -12.34 10.84
CA PRO A 151 -9.65 -11.34 11.81
C PRO A 151 -8.66 -10.16 11.87
N PRO A 152 -9.12 -8.98 12.34
CA PRO A 152 -8.24 -7.85 12.62
C PRO A 152 -7.06 -8.23 13.52
N GLY A 153 -5.92 -7.60 13.28
CA GLY A 153 -4.73 -7.70 14.11
C GLY A 153 -4.84 -6.90 15.42
N PRO A 154 -3.76 -6.92 16.22
CA PRO A 154 -3.70 -6.14 17.46
C PRO A 154 -3.86 -4.64 17.19
N PRO A 155 -4.46 -3.87 18.11
CA PRO A 155 -4.60 -2.42 17.96
C PRO A 155 -3.26 -1.72 17.77
N ARG A 156 -3.27 -0.66 16.94
CA ARG A 156 -2.10 0.15 16.61
C ARG A 156 -2.49 1.63 16.46
N PRO A 157 -1.56 2.58 16.68
CA PRO A 157 -1.81 3.99 16.39
C PRO A 157 -2.19 4.23 14.93
N LEU A 158 -3.06 5.23 14.67
CA LEU A 158 -3.46 5.60 13.31
C LEU A 158 -2.26 5.90 12.39
N ALA A 159 -1.26 6.63 12.91
CA ALA A 159 -0.02 6.90 12.18
C ALA A 159 0.68 5.62 11.73
N ASP A 160 0.74 4.61 12.60
CA ASP A 160 1.35 3.32 12.24
C ASP A 160 0.52 2.58 11.20
N LEU A 161 -0.81 2.65 11.28
CA LEU A 161 -1.71 2.00 10.31
C LEU A 161 -1.62 2.61 8.90
N LEU A 162 -1.38 3.91 8.80
CA LEU A 162 -1.24 4.61 7.52
C LEU A 162 0.19 4.59 6.97
N ALA A 163 1.17 4.82 7.84
CA ALA A 163 2.52 5.16 7.43
C ALA A 163 3.61 4.25 8.03
N GLY A 164 3.27 3.44 9.04
CA GLY A 164 4.19 2.46 9.62
C GLY A 164 4.49 1.28 8.69
N TRP A 165 5.37 0.37 9.13
CA TRP A 165 5.91 -0.75 8.34
C TRP A 165 4.88 -1.61 7.59
N ARG A 166 3.68 -1.82 8.14
CA ARG A 166 2.58 -2.56 7.50
C ARG A 166 1.51 -1.66 6.87
N GLY A 167 1.70 -0.35 6.91
CA GLY A 167 0.76 0.63 6.35
C GLY A 167 0.92 0.79 4.83
N PRO A 168 -0.09 1.38 4.17
CA PRO A 168 -0.10 1.56 2.73
C PRO A 168 1.09 2.38 2.21
N LEU A 169 1.55 3.40 2.95
CA LEU A 169 2.68 4.22 2.49
C LEU A 169 3.99 3.44 2.50
N ALA A 170 4.27 2.68 3.56
CA ALA A 170 5.46 1.83 3.63
C ALA A 170 5.42 0.70 2.59
N HIS A 171 4.22 0.18 2.29
CA HIS A 171 4.03 -0.82 1.23
C HIS A 171 4.40 -0.25 -0.16
N ILE A 172 4.02 0.99 -0.45
CA ILE A 172 4.44 1.68 -1.68
C ILE A 172 5.95 1.87 -1.72
N GLU A 173 6.55 2.40 -0.65
CA GLU A 173 8.00 2.61 -0.57
C GLU A 173 8.77 1.30 -0.81
N TRP A 174 8.36 0.22 -0.16
CA TRP A 174 8.99 -1.09 -0.30
C TRP A 174 9.01 -1.59 -1.76
N HIS A 175 7.92 -1.38 -2.49
CA HIS A 175 7.84 -1.73 -3.90
C HIS A 175 8.69 -0.81 -4.78
N LEU A 176 8.70 0.49 -4.49
CA LEU A 176 9.51 1.46 -5.23
C LEU A 176 11.01 1.23 -5.04
N ASP A 177 11.46 0.90 -3.82
CA ASP A 177 12.87 0.57 -3.52
C ASP A 177 13.35 -0.60 -4.38
N ARG A 178 12.54 -1.65 -4.49
CA ARG A 178 12.85 -2.85 -5.30
C ARG A 178 12.80 -2.63 -6.80
N LEU A 179 12.19 -1.54 -7.26
CA LEU A 179 12.23 -1.13 -8.66
C LEU A 179 13.48 -0.29 -8.98
N THR A 180 14.12 0.31 -7.97
CA THR A 180 15.28 1.20 -8.14
C THR A 180 16.61 0.54 -7.78
N ASP A 181 16.62 -0.46 -6.90
CA ASP A 181 17.83 -1.17 -6.48
C ASP A 181 18.17 -2.35 -7.42
N GLU A 182 19.48 -2.57 -7.66
CA GLU A 182 20.01 -3.91 -8.00
C GLU A 182 19.42 -4.92 -7.00
N PRO A 183 19.07 -6.14 -7.43
CA PRO A 183 18.11 -6.97 -6.74
C PRO A 183 18.52 -7.21 -5.29
N PRO A 184 17.58 -7.21 -4.33
CA PRO A 184 17.89 -7.61 -2.96
C PRO A 184 18.56 -8.99 -2.99
N PRO A 185 19.54 -9.27 -2.10
CA PRO A 185 20.32 -10.50 -2.16
C PRO A 185 19.40 -11.72 -2.31
N ARG A 186 19.68 -12.55 -3.32
CA ARG A 186 18.90 -13.75 -3.65
C ARG A 186 18.66 -14.57 -2.37
N PRO A 187 17.42 -14.92 -2.02
CA PRO A 187 17.17 -16.16 -1.31
C PRO A 187 17.69 -17.31 -2.20
N SER A 188 18.24 -18.35 -1.59
CA SER A 188 18.91 -19.51 -2.23
C SER A 188 18.32 -19.92 -3.58
N ASP A 189 19.19 -20.33 -4.52
CA ASP A 189 18.99 -20.57 -5.97
C ASP A 189 17.90 -21.59 -6.42
N ASP A 190 16.77 -21.69 -5.71
CA ASP A 190 15.57 -22.45 -6.13
C ASP A 190 14.39 -21.54 -6.58
N ASP A 191 14.53 -20.20 -6.53
CA ASP A 191 13.44 -19.22 -6.76
C ASP A 191 13.58 -18.41 -8.08
N GLU A 192 13.81 -19.06 -9.24
CA GLU A 192 14.00 -18.34 -10.52
C GLU A 192 12.72 -17.70 -11.13
N ASP A 193 11.53 -17.85 -10.52
CA ASP A 193 10.25 -17.42 -11.13
C ASP A 193 9.43 -16.39 -10.31
N VAL A 194 9.97 -15.77 -9.25
CA VAL A 194 9.16 -14.98 -8.30
C VAL A 194 9.13 -13.49 -8.66
N TRP A 195 7.97 -12.98 -9.10
CA TRP A 195 7.77 -11.58 -9.47
C TRP A 195 7.73 -10.66 -8.23
N VAL A 196 7.97 -9.35 -8.40
CA VAL A 196 8.16 -8.42 -7.26
C VAL A 196 6.95 -8.34 -6.32
N VAL A 197 5.73 -8.53 -6.85
CA VAL A 197 4.48 -8.61 -6.10
C VAL A 197 4.29 -9.93 -5.37
N ASP A 198 4.91 -11.01 -5.84
CA ASP A 198 4.80 -12.33 -5.21
C ASP A 198 5.56 -12.39 -3.87
N ARG A 199 6.29 -11.32 -3.50
CA ARG A 199 6.90 -11.14 -2.17
C ARG A 199 6.24 -10.03 -1.36
N CYS A 200 5.01 -9.69 -1.69
CA CYS A 200 4.30 -8.58 -1.06
C CYS A 200 4.14 -8.80 0.46
N PRO A 201 4.46 -7.80 1.32
CA PRO A 201 4.30 -7.93 2.76
C PRO A 201 2.85 -8.16 3.22
N LEU A 202 1.86 -7.92 2.35
CA LEU A 202 0.45 -8.23 2.63
C LEU A 202 0.11 -9.72 2.53
N GLN A 203 1.04 -10.55 2.04
CA GLN A 203 0.92 -12.01 2.09
C GLN A 203 1.18 -12.60 3.49
N ALA A 204 1.76 -11.82 4.42
CA ALA A 204 2.43 -12.29 5.64
C ALA A 204 1.72 -12.04 6.99
#